data_AF-A0A7S0HSI7-F1
#
_entry.id   AF-A0A7S0HSI7-F1
#
_cell.length_a   1.000
_cell.length_b   1.000
_cell.length_c   1.000
_cell.angle_alpha   90.00
_cell.angle_beta   90.00
_cell.angle_gamma   90.00
#
_symmetry.space_group_name_H-M   'P 1'
#
loop_
_entity.id
_entity.type
_entity.pdbx_description
1 polymer ?
#
loop_
_entity_poly.entity_id
_entity_poly.type
_entity_poly.pdbx_seq_one_letter_code
_entity_poly.pdbx_strand_id
1 'polypeptide(L)'
;MSTMISMAAAFVPSTSLLVTQTSMHTRRTKSLLAAPSLRMPRKTGVSTIGMQYNNDDVPGLDRFVACLPYALPLADSFEWGHFLFDKFPILALPFVPLFPVISLLNAPFVSFAVFIALFAFVTRNPSIPRFVRYNTLQAIYLDIALIFPSLFKGLAGNVPLELAETGSNTVFYAILLSVIYATVSNIGGKLPNEIPLISETVDGQMP
;
A
#
# COMPACT_ATOMS: atom_id res chain seq x y z
N MET A 1 -34.57 28.53 50.23
CA MET A 1 -34.24 27.41 51.14
C MET A 1 -33.19 26.54 50.45
N SER A 2 -31.97 26.57 50.99
CA SER A 2 -30.96 25.49 51.04
C SER A 2 -30.41 24.87 49.73
N THR A 3 -29.23 25.31 49.30
CA THR A 3 -28.24 24.48 48.56
C THR A 3 -26.83 25.05 48.76
N MET A 4 -25.98 24.37 49.54
CA MET A 4 -24.51 24.44 49.45
C MET A 4 -23.96 23.15 50.08
N ILE A 5 -23.55 22.19 49.25
CA ILE A 5 -22.81 20.99 49.65
C ILE A 5 -21.32 21.31 49.50
N SER A 6 -20.61 21.23 50.63
CA SER A 6 -19.17 21.39 50.79
C SER A 6 -18.45 20.10 50.40
N MET A 7 -17.39 20.19 49.58
CA MET A 7 -16.52 19.05 49.26
C MET A 7 -15.06 19.45 49.51
N ALA A 8 -14.47 18.84 50.52
CA ALA A 8 -13.14 19.11 51.03
C ALA A 8 -12.07 18.36 50.20
N ALA A 9 -11.01 19.09 49.82
CA ALA A 9 -9.80 18.56 49.22
C ALA A 9 -8.87 18.01 50.31
N ALA A 10 -8.41 16.77 50.16
CA ALA A 10 -7.39 16.17 51.02
C ALA A 10 -6.04 16.10 50.29
N PHE A 11 -5.06 16.68 50.97
CA PHE A 11 -3.67 16.95 50.61
C PHE A 11 -2.80 15.72 50.90
N VAL A 12 -1.94 15.30 49.96
CA VAL A 12 -0.96 14.20 50.14
C VAL A 12 0.44 14.81 50.03
N PRO A 13 1.32 14.66 51.04
CA PRO A 13 2.65 15.28 51.02
C PRO A 13 3.72 14.38 50.39
N SER A 14 4.59 15.01 49.61
CA SER A 14 5.81 14.46 49.03
C SER A 14 6.88 14.16 50.11
N THR A 15 7.57 13.04 49.99
CA THR A 15 8.81 12.76 50.73
C THR A 15 9.91 12.32 49.77
N SER A 16 10.89 13.19 49.59
CA SER A 16 12.13 13.01 48.86
C SER A 16 13.19 12.35 49.76
N LEU A 17 13.77 11.23 49.34
CA LEU A 17 14.96 10.65 49.97
C LEU A 17 16.19 10.78 49.06
N LEU A 18 17.11 11.59 49.55
CA LEU A 18 18.46 11.85 49.05
C LEU A 18 19.37 10.67 49.45
N VAL A 19 20.02 10.00 48.50
CA VAL A 19 21.11 9.05 48.81
C VAL A 19 22.35 9.40 47.99
N THR A 20 23.34 9.86 48.73
CA THR A 20 24.70 10.26 48.39
C THR A 20 25.49 9.15 47.72
N GLN A 21 26.14 9.46 46.58
CA GLN A 21 27.19 8.62 45.99
C GLN A 21 28.54 8.88 46.67
N THR A 22 29.21 7.80 47.09
CA THR A 22 30.61 7.83 47.52
C THR A 22 31.41 6.68 46.92
N SER A 23 32.63 7.04 46.50
CA SER A 23 33.87 6.25 46.49
C SER A 23 34.21 5.30 45.33
N MET A 24 34.99 5.86 44.40
CA MET A 24 36.32 5.43 43.94
C MET A 24 36.86 3.98 44.16
N HIS A 25 37.36 3.44 43.03
CA HIS A 25 38.65 2.75 42.78
C HIS A 25 38.84 1.24 43.12
N THR A 26 39.18 0.45 42.08
CA THR A 26 40.39 -0.41 41.97
C THR A 26 40.19 -1.89 41.62
N ARG A 27 41.07 -2.32 40.68
CA ARG A 27 41.66 -3.66 40.42
C ARG A 27 40.99 -4.64 39.45
N ARG A 28 41.67 -4.78 38.29
CA ARG A 28 41.85 -6.01 37.51
C ARG A 28 42.18 -7.22 38.41
N THR A 29 41.52 -8.36 38.17
CA THR A 29 42.16 -9.68 38.21
C THR A 29 41.56 -10.56 37.11
N LYS A 30 42.42 -11.37 36.48
CA LYS A 30 42.11 -12.33 35.42
C LYS A 30 41.72 -13.65 36.08
N SER A 31 40.68 -14.35 35.63
CA SER A 31 40.57 -15.80 35.81
C SER A 31 39.68 -16.44 34.76
N LEU A 32 40.37 -17.08 33.81
CA LEU A 32 40.03 -18.27 33.06
C LEU A 32 38.81 -19.07 33.58
N LEU A 33 37.78 -19.19 32.74
CA LEU A 33 37.10 -20.47 32.51
C LEU A 33 36.55 -20.44 31.08
N ALA A 34 37.22 -21.18 30.21
CA ALA A 34 36.86 -21.36 28.82
C ALA A 34 35.64 -22.28 28.73
N ALA A 35 34.50 -21.74 28.29
CA ALA A 35 33.41 -22.53 27.76
C ALA A 35 33.64 -22.72 26.25
N PRO A 36 33.73 -23.95 25.72
CA PRO A 36 33.76 -24.15 24.28
C PRO A 36 32.36 -23.85 23.75
N SER A 37 32.13 -22.63 23.26
CA SER A 37 30.97 -22.37 22.41
C SER A 37 31.16 -23.20 21.14
N LEU A 38 30.38 -24.28 20.99
CA LEU A 38 30.21 -24.96 19.71
C LEU A 38 29.59 -23.95 18.74
N ARG A 39 30.47 -23.20 18.06
CA ARG A 39 30.10 -22.25 17.03
C ARG A 39 29.78 -23.08 15.80
N MET A 40 28.52 -23.51 15.68
CA MET A 40 28.03 -24.07 14.43
C MET A 40 28.21 -23.03 13.32
N PRO A 41 28.75 -23.40 12.16
CA PRO A 41 28.76 -22.50 11.03
C PRO A 41 27.32 -22.34 10.55
N ARG A 42 26.70 -21.18 10.84
CA ARG A 42 25.45 -20.77 10.20
C ARG A 42 25.75 -20.44 8.74
N LYS A 43 25.83 -21.47 7.90
CA LYS A 43 25.65 -21.34 6.45
C LYS A 43 24.16 -21.31 6.16
N THR A 44 23.57 -20.15 6.40
CA THR A 44 22.40 -19.72 5.65
C THR A 44 22.59 -18.24 5.43
N GLY A 45 23.44 -17.93 4.45
CA GLY A 45 23.09 -16.82 3.58
C GLY A 45 21.68 -17.14 3.10
N VAL A 46 20.68 -16.52 3.71
CA VAL A 46 19.44 -16.27 3.02
C VAL A 46 19.89 -15.37 1.89
N SER A 47 20.27 -16.00 0.78
CA SER A 47 20.06 -15.37 -0.51
C SER A 47 18.57 -15.10 -0.47
N THR A 48 18.19 -13.87 -0.13
CA THR A 48 16.98 -13.29 -0.68
C THR A 48 17.10 -13.65 -2.14
N ILE A 49 16.36 -14.67 -2.57
CA ILE A 49 16.16 -14.88 -3.99
C ILE A 49 15.23 -13.72 -4.36
N GLY A 50 15.78 -12.51 -4.37
CA GLY A 50 15.41 -11.54 -5.36
C GLY A 50 15.76 -12.26 -6.64
N MET A 51 14.80 -13.04 -7.15
CA MET A 51 14.84 -13.55 -8.50
C MET A 51 14.96 -12.29 -9.32
N GLN A 52 16.20 -11.96 -9.67
CA GLN A 52 16.57 -10.99 -10.66
C GLN A 52 15.77 -11.40 -11.88
N TYR A 53 14.67 -10.72 -12.09
CA TYR A 53 13.79 -10.97 -13.19
C TYR A 53 14.57 -10.53 -14.42
N ASN A 54 15.16 -11.47 -15.14
CA ASN A 54 15.81 -11.16 -16.40
C ASN A 54 14.74 -10.63 -17.34
N ASN A 55 14.78 -9.32 -17.58
CA ASN A 55 13.78 -8.58 -18.38
C ASN A 55 13.64 -9.13 -19.82
N ASP A 56 14.61 -9.94 -20.25
CA ASP A 56 14.70 -10.53 -21.58
C ASP A 56 13.88 -11.83 -21.72
N ASP A 57 13.46 -12.45 -20.60
CA ASP A 57 12.82 -13.77 -20.60
C ASP A 57 11.28 -13.74 -20.49
N VAL A 58 10.68 -12.55 -20.33
CA VAL A 58 9.22 -12.42 -20.15
C VAL A 58 8.49 -12.55 -21.48
N PRO A 59 7.62 -13.56 -21.66
CA PRO A 59 6.81 -13.68 -22.86
C PRO A 59 5.97 -12.41 -23.08
N GLY A 60 5.84 -11.96 -24.34
CA GLY A 60 5.06 -10.76 -24.66
C GLY A 60 3.59 -10.86 -24.22
N LEU A 61 3.03 -12.08 -24.20
CA LEU A 61 1.69 -12.32 -23.68
C LEU A 61 1.59 -12.02 -22.18
N ASP A 62 2.57 -12.42 -21.38
CA ASP A 62 2.58 -12.17 -19.93
C ASP A 62 2.69 -10.66 -19.63
N ARG A 63 3.42 -9.92 -20.48
CA ARG A 63 3.50 -8.45 -20.41
C ARG A 63 2.13 -7.81 -20.64
N PHE A 64 1.42 -8.26 -21.67
CA PHE A 64 0.07 -7.76 -21.98
C PHE A 64 -0.94 -8.14 -20.90
N VAL A 65 -0.94 -9.40 -20.45
CA VAL A 65 -1.85 -9.88 -19.40
C VAL A 65 -1.60 -9.16 -18.08
N ALA A 66 -0.36 -8.80 -17.77
CA ALA A 66 -0.03 -8.00 -16.58
C ALA A 66 -0.59 -6.57 -16.62
N CYS A 67 -0.92 -6.02 -17.78
CA CYS A 67 -1.58 -4.72 -17.90
C CYS A 67 -3.09 -4.79 -17.61
N LEU A 68 -3.73 -5.93 -17.84
CA LEU A 68 -5.20 -6.08 -17.72
C LEU A 68 -5.75 -5.76 -16.32
N PRO A 69 -5.13 -6.20 -15.21
CA PRO A 69 -5.62 -5.89 -13.87
C PRO A 69 -5.75 -4.38 -13.59
N TYR A 70 -4.89 -3.55 -14.18
CA TYR A 70 -4.91 -2.10 -13.99
C TYR A 70 -6.13 -1.42 -14.63
N ALA A 71 -6.88 -2.12 -15.49
CA ALA A 71 -8.15 -1.62 -15.99
C ALA A 71 -9.18 -1.45 -14.86
N LEU A 72 -9.12 -2.27 -13.80
CA LEU A 72 -10.03 -2.19 -12.64
C LEU A 72 -9.87 -0.85 -11.89
N PRO A 73 -8.71 -0.52 -11.28
CA PRO A 73 -8.55 0.74 -10.57
C PRO A 73 -8.68 1.95 -11.49
N LEU A 74 -8.30 1.82 -12.77
CA LEU A 74 -8.49 2.90 -13.74
C LEU A 74 -9.97 3.18 -13.98
N ALA A 75 -10.78 2.14 -14.18
CA ALA A 75 -12.22 2.27 -14.36
C ALA A 75 -12.91 2.79 -13.10
N ASP A 76 -12.51 2.35 -11.90
CA ASP A 76 -13.07 2.85 -10.65
C ASP A 76 -12.64 4.30 -10.38
N SER A 77 -11.47 4.72 -10.88
CA SER A 77 -11.03 6.13 -10.78
C SER A 77 -11.84 7.10 -11.65
N PHE A 78 -12.63 6.62 -12.62
CA PHE A 78 -13.33 7.50 -13.57
C PHE A 78 -14.34 8.44 -12.90
N GLU A 79 -14.97 8.01 -11.80
CA GLU A 79 -15.87 8.86 -11.01
C GLU A 79 -15.15 10.11 -10.46
N TRP A 80 -13.83 10.00 -10.23
CA TRP A 80 -12.99 11.08 -9.70
C TRP A 80 -12.58 12.07 -10.81
N GLY A 81 -12.64 11.66 -12.07
CA GLY A 81 -12.31 12.50 -13.21
C GLY A 81 -13.46 13.35 -13.77
N HIS A 82 -14.68 13.24 -13.23
CA HIS A 82 -15.87 13.87 -13.84
C HIS A 82 -15.72 15.38 -14.07
N PHE A 83 -15.19 16.14 -13.10
CA PHE A 83 -14.93 17.57 -13.26
C PHE A 83 -14.00 17.89 -14.43
N LEU A 84 -13.01 17.02 -14.69
CA LEU A 84 -12.07 17.17 -15.80
C LEU A 84 -12.76 16.89 -17.14
N PHE A 85 -13.54 15.81 -17.21
CA PHE A 85 -14.23 15.41 -18.44
C PHE A 85 -15.38 16.34 -18.82
N ASP A 86 -16.06 16.93 -17.84
CA ASP A 86 -17.09 17.93 -18.07
C ASP A 86 -16.50 19.22 -18.67
N LYS A 87 -15.33 19.65 -18.18
CA LYS A 87 -14.63 20.84 -18.70
C LYS A 87 -13.93 20.58 -20.03
N PHE A 88 -13.35 19.40 -20.20
CA PHE A 88 -12.55 19.05 -21.36
C PHE A 88 -12.90 17.63 -21.86
N PRO A 89 -14.01 17.47 -22.61
CA PRO A 89 -14.49 16.17 -23.06
C PRO A 89 -13.49 15.39 -23.93
N ILE A 90 -12.59 16.10 -24.62
CA ILE A 90 -11.56 15.49 -25.47
C ILE A 90 -10.59 14.59 -24.68
N LEU A 91 -10.42 14.81 -23.37
CA LEU A 91 -9.60 13.94 -22.53
C LEU A 91 -10.21 12.56 -22.28
N ALA A 92 -11.52 12.39 -22.49
CA ALA A 92 -12.17 11.09 -22.36
C ALA A 92 -11.92 10.17 -23.58
N LEU A 93 -11.51 10.73 -24.72
CA LEU A 93 -11.35 10.01 -25.99
C LEU A 93 -10.41 8.78 -25.90
N PRO A 94 -9.24 8.85 -25.24
CA PRO A 94 -8.35 7.68 -25.11
C PRO A 94 -8.96 6.53 -24.31
N PHE A 95 -9.97 6.80 -23.49
CA PHE A 95 -10.61 5.84 -22.60
C PHE A 95 -11.90 5.24 -23.15
N VAL A 96 -12.29 5.59 -24.39
CA VAL A 96 -13.46 5.01 -25.06
C VAL A 96 -13.48 3.47 -25.01
N PRO A 97 -12.36 2.74 -25.21
CA PRO A 97 -12.33 1.28 -25.08
C PRO A 97 -12.67 0.76 -23.66
N LEU A 98 -12.52 1.60 -22.64
CA LEU A 98 -12.77 1.27 -21.23
C LEU A 98 -14.24 1.48 -20.82
N PHE A 99 -15.02 2.26 -21.57
CA PHE A 99 -16.43 2.53 -21.26
C PHE A 99 -17.31 1.28 -21.05
N PRO A 100 -17.22 0.19 -21.83
CA PRO A 100 -17.99 -1.02 -21.52
C PRO A 100 -17.59 -1.64 -20.17
N VAL A 101 -16.32 -1.55 -19.80
CA VAL A 101 -15.81 -2.03 -18.49
C VAL A 101 -16.36 -1.16 -17.37
N ILE A 102 -16.27 0.17 -17.50
CA ILE A 102 -16.83 1.12 -16.52
C ILE A 102 -18.34 0.88 -16.34
N SER A 103 -19.08 0.71 -17.43
CA SER A 103 -20.51 0.43 -17.37
C SER A 103 -20.83 -0.88 -16.65
N LEU A 104 -19.99 -1.90 -16.79
CA LEU A 104 -20.14 -3.17 -16.08
C LEU A 104 -19.84 -3.01 -14.59
N LEU A 105 -18.76 -2.30 -14.25
CA LEU A 105 -18.28 -2.15 -12.87
C LEU A 105 -19.16 -1.23 -12.01
N ASN A 106 -19.87 -0.28 -12.63
CA ASN A 106 -20.84 0.61 -11.96
C ASN A 106 -22.05 -0.13 -11.35
N ALA A 107 -22.29 -1.39 -11.74
CA ALA A 107 -23.33 -2.19 -11.11
C ALA A 107 -22.96 -2.50 -9.64
N PRO A 108 -23.94 -2.50 -8.72
CA PRO A 108 -23.67 -2.67 -7.30
C PRO A 108 -22.98 -4.01 -7.05
N PHE A 109 -21.95 -3.98 -6.20
CA PHE A 109 -21.09 -5.13 -5.86
C PHE A 109 -20.28 -5.74 -7.01
N VAL A 110 -20.41 -5.26 -8.27
CA VAL A 110 -19.67 -5.85 -9.40
C VAL A 110 -18.19 -5.51 -9.35
N SER A 111 -17.82 -4.24 -9.16
CA SER A 111 -16.41 -3.87 -8.91
C SER A 111 -15.82 -4.70 -7.77
N PHE A 112 -16.52 -4.79 -6.63
CA PHE A 112 -16.07 -5.60 -5.50
C PHE A 112 -15.95 -7.10 -5.84
N ALA A 113 -16.89 -7.67 -6.59
CA ALA A 113 -16.81 -9.07 -7.03
C ALA A 113 -15.63 -9.30 -7.97
N VAL A 114 -15.34 -8.38 -8.89
CA VAL A 114 -14.19 -8.43 -9.80
C VAL A 114 -12.88 -8.33 -9.01
N PHE A 115 -12.81 -7.43 -8.03
CA PHE A 115 -11.70 -7.33 -7.10
C PHE A 115 -11.43 -8.68 -6.39
N ILE A 116 -12.47 -9.30 -5.82
CA ILE A 116 -12.35 -10.61 -5.15
C ILE A 116 -11.94 -11.70 -6.13
N ALA A 117 -12.49 -11.69 -7.35
CA ALA A 117 -12.16 -12.66 -8.38
C ALA A 117 -10.68 -12.54 -8.80
N LEU A 118 -10.18 -11.33 -9.07
CA LEU A 118 -8.77 -11.11 -9.37
C LEU A 118 -7.87 -11.56 -8.23
N PHE A 119 -8.23 -11.22 -6.99
CA PHE A 119 -7.46 -11.65 -5.83
C PHE A 119 -7.44 -13.19 -5.70
N ALA A 120 -8.60 -13.85 -5.72
CA ALA A 120 -8.69 -15.28 -5.48
C ALA A 120 -8.14 -16.12 -6.64
N PHE A 121 -8.48 -15.79 -7.88
CA PHE A 121 -8.14 -16.62 -9.05
C PHE A 121 -6.80 -16.28 -9.67
N VAL A 122 -6.34 -15.03 -9.58
CA VAL A 122 -5.08 -14.63 -10.21
C VAL A 122 -3.94 -14.70 -9.21
N THR A 123 -4.03 -13.96 -8.10
CA THR A 123 -2.88 -13.78 -7.20
C THR A 123 -2.49 -15.07 -6.47
N ARG A 124 -3.47 -15.91 -6.12
CA ARG A 124 -3.26 -17.16 -5.37
C ARG A 124 -3.02 -18.38 -6.25
N ASN A 125 -3.11 -18.24 -7.57
CA ASN A 125 -2.93 -19.35 -8.49
C ASN A 125 -1.46 -19.48 -8.91
N PRO A 126 -0.73 -20.52 -8.45
CA PRO A 126 0.69 -20.69 -8.76
C PRO A 126 0.97 -21.02 -10.23
N SER A 127 -0.05 -21.45 -10.99
CA SER A 127 0.09 -21.67 -12.44
C SER A 127 0.24 -20.37 -13.22
N ILE A 128 -0.12 -19.22 -12.63
CA ILE A 128 0.02 -17.91 -13.26
C ILE A 128 1.44 -17.39 -13.01
N PRO A 129 2.10 -16.83 -14.05
CA PRO A 129 3.44 -16.26 -13.92
C PRO A 129 3.55 -15.28 -12.76
N ARG A 130 4.66 -15.34 -12.01
CA ARG A 130 4.91 -14.44 -10.85
C ARG A 130 4.75 -12.97 -11.22
N PHE A 131 5.15 -12.60 -12.43
CA PHE A 131 5.05 -11.24 -12.96
C PHE A 131 3.62 -10.73 -13.08
N VAL A 132 2.70 -11.54 -13.61
CA VAL A 132 1.29 -11.20 -13.72
C VAL A 132 0.67 -11.09 -12.32
N ARG A 133 1.01 -12.02 -11.42
CA ARG A 133 0.53 -12.00 -10.02
C ARG A 133 0.97 -10.73 -9.29
N TYR A 134 2.22 -10.32 -9.45
CA TYR A 134 2.76 -9.09 -8.86
C TYR A 134 2.02 -7.84 -9.34
N ASN A 135 1.85 -7.70 -10.66
CA ASN A 135 1.10 -6.58 -11.25
C ASN A 135 -0.37 -6.59 -10.83
N THR A 136 -0.97 -7.77 -10.73
CA THR A 136 -2.35 -7.90 -10.23
C THR A 136 -2.48 -7.44 -8.79
N LEU A 137 -1.53 -7.80 -7.91
CA LEU A 137 -1.50 -7.33 -6.52
C LEU A 137 -1.35 -5.82 -6.45
N GLN A 138 -0.50 -5.21 -7.28
CA GLN A 138 -0.38 -3.76 -7.34
C GLN A 138 -1.67 -3.07 -7.80
N ALA A 139 -2.34 -3.60 -8.82
CA ALA A 139 -3.62 -3.06 -9.29
C ALA A 139 -4.70 -3.14 -8.20
N ILE A 140 -4.76 -4.26 -7.48
CA ILE A 140 -5.61 -4.46 -6.29
C ILE A 140 -5.31 -3.42 -5.21
N TYR A 141 -4.04 -3.09 -4.98
CA TYR A 141 -3.68 -2.06 -3.99
C TYR A 141 -4.06 -0.65 -4.43
N LEU A 142 -3.97 -0.33 -5.71
CA LEU A 142 -4.49 0.94 -6.25
C LEU A 142 -6.00 1.04 -6.09
N ASP A 143 -6.71 -0.07 -6.29
CA ASP A 143 -8.16 -0.15 -6.13
C ASP A 143 -8.57 0.04 -4.65
N ILE A 144 -7.87 -0.62 -3.72
CA ILE A 144 -8.04 -0.39 -2.28
C ILE A 144 -7.68 1.05 -1.91
N ALA A 145 -6.68 1.65 -2.55
CA ALA A 145 -6.28 3.02 -2.27
C ALA A 145 -7.40 4.03 -2.58
N LEU A 146 -8.29 3.73 -3.54
CA LEU A 146 -9.48 4.54 -3.86
C LEU A 146 -10.56 4.50 -2.76
N ILE A 147 -10.54 3.51 -1.87
CA ILE A 147 -11.46 3.45 -0.73
C ILE A 147 -11.20 4.65 0.20
N PHE A 148 -9.95 5.04 0.42
CA PHE A 148 -9.62 6.15 1.31
C PHE A 148 -10.27 7.48 0.89
N PRO A 149 -10.04 8.03 -0.33
CA PRO A 149 -10.69 9.25 -0.74
C PRO A 149 -12.21 9.11 -0.79
N SER A 150 -12.75 7.93 -1.11
CA SER A 150 -14.20 7.65 -1.05
C SER A 150 -14.76 7.83 0.36
N LEU A 151 -14.09 7.29 1.37
CA LEU A 151 -14.46 7.45 2.77
C LEU A 151 -14.35 8.92 3.21
N PHE A 152 -13.27 9.62 2.82
CA PHE A 152 -13.12 11.04 3.10
C PHE A 152 -14.25 11.86 2.48
N LYS A 153 -14.60 11.61 1.22
CA LYS A 153 -15.73 12.26 0.53
C LYS A 153 -17.06 12.01 1.26
N GLY A 154 -17.30 10.79 1.73
CA GLY A 154 -18.50 10.45 2.49
C GLY A 154 -18.58 11.13 3.87
N LEU A 155 -17.44 11.38 4.52
CA LEU A 155 -17.37 12.00 5.84
C LEU A 155 -17.25 13.54 5.80
N ALA A 156 -16.69 14.10 4.74
CA ALA A 156 -16.34 15.52 4.65
C ALA A 156 -17.56 16.46 4.57
N GLY A 157 -18.77 15.93 4.37
CA GLY A 157 -19.99 16.73 4.29
C GLY A 157 -19.95 17.75 3.16
N ASN A 158 -20.48 18.96 3.40
CA ASN A 158 -20.48 20.04 2.41
C ASN A 158 -19.09 20.69 2.32
N VAL A 159 -18.26 20.18 1.42
CA VAL A 159 -16.98 20.80 1.04
C VAL A 159 -17.20 21.87 -0.03
N PRO A 160 -16.42 22.97 -0.04
CA PRO A 160 -16.43 23.94 -1.13
C PRO A 160 -16.14 23.27 -2.48
N LEU A 161 -16.84 23.70 -3.53
CA LEU A 161 -16.75 23.10 -4.86
C LEU A 161 -15.31 23.08 -5.39
N GLU A 162 -14.55 24.15 -5.20
CA GLU A 162 -13.16 24.25 -5.66
C GLU A 162 -12.25 23.20 -5.02
N LEU A 163 -12.46 22.92 -3.73
CA LEU A 163 -11.70 21.90 -2.99
C LEU A 163 -12.13 20.49 -3.41
N ALA A 164 -13.43 20.28 -3.60
CA ALA A 164 -13.97 19.02 -4.11
C ALA A 164 -13.42 18.72 -5.51
N GLU A 165 -13.40 19.71 -6.39
CA GLU A 165 -12.85 19.59 -7.75
C GLU A 165 -11.35 19.25 -7.70
N THR A 166 -10.57 20.04 -6.95
CA THR A 166 -9.12 19.84 -6.86
C THR A 166 -8.78 18.47 -6.27
N GLY A 167 -9.46 18.08 -5.19
CA GLY A 167 -9.27 16.76 -4.56
C GLY A 167 -9.64 15.62 -5.50
N SER A 168 -10.77 15.74 -6.20
CA SER A 168 -11.22 14.72 -7.14
C SER A 168 -10.25 14.53 -8.30
N ASN A 169 -9.84 15.63 -8.93
CA ASN A 169 -8.86 15.59 -10.01
C ASN A 169 -7.52 15.04 -9.54
N THR A 170 -7.08 15.35 -8.32
CA THR A 170 -5.84 14.82 -7.74
C THR A 170 -5.88 13.30 -7.59
N VAL A 171 -7.00 12.74 -7.11
CA VAL A 171 -7.20 11.29 -7.01
C VAL A 171 -7.15 10.64 -8.38
N PHE A 172 -7.86 11.20 -9.37
CA PHE A 172 -7.85 10.70 -10.73
C PHE A 172 -6.44 10.69 -11.34
N TYR A 173 -5.70 11.80 -11.24
CA TYR A 173 -4.34 11.87 -11.75
C TYR A 173 -3.38 10.92 -11.04
N ALA A 174 -3.52 10.72 -9.73
CA ALA A 174 -2.70 9.79 -8.97
C ALA A 174 -2.85 8.35 -9.48
N ILE A 175 -4.10 7.90 -9.71
CA ILE A 175 -4.35 6.57 -10.29
C ILE A 175 -3.90 6.51 -11.75
N LEU A 176 -4.24 7.50 -12.57
CA LEU A 176 -3.89 7.53 -13.98
C LEU A 176 -2.37 7.44 -14.18
N LEU A 177 -1.59 8.24 -13.45
CA LEU A 177 -0.12 8.21 -13.52
C LEU A 177 0.43 6.87 -13.04
N SER A 178 -0.13 6.29 -11.98
CA SER A 178 0.27 4.97 -11.48
C SER A 178 0.03 3.87 -12.51
N VAL A 179 -1.13 3.88 -13.17
CA VAL A 179 -1.50 2.93 -14.23
C VAL A 179 -0.62 3.11 -15.47
N ILE A 180 -0.35 4.35 -15.88
CA ILE A 180 0.58 4.64 -16.99
C ILE A 180 1.97 4.11 -16.67
N TYR A 181 2.49 4.40 -15.47
CA TYR A 181 3.79 3.93 -15.02
C TYR A 181 3.88 2.39 -15.05
N ALA A 182 2.87 1.71 -14.48
CA ALA A 182 2.83 0.26 -14.48
C ALA A 182 2.73 -0.32 -15.90
N THR A 183 1.90 0.27 -16.77
CA THR A 183 1.74 -0.17 -18.16
C THR A 183 3.05 -0.05 -18.95
N VAL A 184 3.73 1.10 -18.83
CA VAL A 184 5.03 1.32 -19.47
C VAL A 184 6.08 0.35 -18.93
N SER A 185 6.10 0.11 -17.62
CA SER A 185 7.00 -0.86 -16.98
C SER A 185 6.75 -2.27 -17.49
N ASN A 186 5.47 -2.66 -17.63
CA ASN A 186 5.07 -3.98 -18.10
C ASN A 186 5.44 -4.24 -19.55
N ILE A 187 5.23 -3.26 -20.42
CA ILE A 187 5.67 -3.32 -21.82
C ILE A 187 7.20 -3.49 -21.90
N GLY A 188 7.93 -2.76 -21.05
CA GLY A 188 9.38 -2.88 -20.90
C GLY A 188 9.86 -4.21 -20.30
N GLY A 189 8.95 -5.09 -19.85
CA GLY A 189 9.30 -6.34 -19.17
C GLY A 189 9.94 -6.14 -17.79
N LYS A 190 9.91 -4.91 -17.27
CA LYS A 190 10.45 -4.58 -15.94
C LYS A 190 9.34 -4.79 -14.92
N LEU A 191 9.65 -5.50 -13.85
CA LEU A 191 8.79 -5.42 -12.67
C LEU A 191 8.78 -3.96 -12.20
N PRO A 192 7.61 -3.35 -11.93
CA PRO A 192 7.53 -2.06 -11.28
C PRO A 192 7.98 -2.20 -9.81
N ASN A 193 9.31 -2.28 -9.61
CA ASN A 193 9.98 -2.50 -8.33
C ASN A 193 10.50 -1.19 -7.72
N GLU A 194 10.17 -0.03 -8.30
CA GLU A 194 10.72 1.25 -7.88
C GLU A 194 9.72 2.15 -7.13
N ILE A 195 8.58 1.63 -6.66
CA ILE A 195 7.74 2.38 -5.71
C ILE A 195 8.28 2.11 -4.29
N PRO A 196 9.02 3.06 -3.67
CA PRO A 196 9.63 2.86 -2.37
C PRO A 196 8.58 3.10 -1.29
N LEU A 197 7.78 2.06 -1.03
CA LEU A 197 7.02 1.81 0.21
C LEU A 197 6.27 0.47 0.18
N ILE A 198 6.06 -0.10 -1.02
CA ILE A 198 5.19 -1.28 -1.22
C ILE A 198 6.02 -2.56 -1.45
N SER A 199 7.25 -2.44 -1.97
CA SER A 199 8.12 -3.58 -2.32
C SER A 199 8.46 -4.49 -1.12
N GLU A 200 8.62 -3.94 0.08
CA GLU A 200 8.95 -4.75 1.27
C GLU A 200 7.75 -5.52 1.82
N THR A 201 6.51 -5.11 1.51
CA THR A 201 5.30 -5.79 2.01
C THR A 201 4.89 -6.98 1.15
N VAL A 202 5.28 -6.99 -0.13
CA VAL A 202 4.88 -8.01 -1.10
C VAL A 202 5.79 -9.25 -1.01
N ASP A 203 7.08 -9.09 -0.71
CA ASP A 203 8.00 -10.22 -0.52
C ASP A 203 7.67 -11.06 0.73
N GLY A 204 6.92 -10.50 1.68
CA GLY A 204 6.45 -11.21 2.87
C GLY A 204 5.16 -12.02 2.69
N GLN A 205 4.43 -11.83 1.58
CA GLN A 205 3.09 -12.43 1.38
C GLN A 205 3.02 -13.47 0.25
N MET A 206 4.12 -13.72 -0.47
CA MET A 206 4.16 -14.81 -1.43
C MET A 206 4.56 -16.12 -0.73
N PRO A 207 3.71 -17.16 -0.73
CA PRO A 207 4.17 -18.52 -0.48
C PRO A 207 5.01 -19.06 -1.64
#